data_AF-A0A938SBD4-F1
#
_entry.id   AF-A0A938SBD4-F1
#
_cell.length_a   1.000
_cell.length_b   1.000
_cell.length_c   1.000
_cell.angle_alpha   90.00
_cell.angle_beta   90.00
_cell.angle_gamma   90.00
#
_symmetry.space_group_name_H-M   'P 1'
#
loop_
_entity.id
_entity.type
_entity.pdbx_description
1 polymer ?
#
loop_
_entity_poly.entity_id
_entity_poly.type
_entity_poly.pdbx_seq_one_letter_code
_entity_poly.pdbx_strand_id
1 'polypeptide(L)'
;MKLRLVLIGLAVVLAHSCPAGIFYDDGAKCIRVVDFPKEAPCTLARLLSMDALFKWGKVAYDRQTDTYTIAGDLWIGTNDGSDTYFQVGSEAQPRETLVMKGNLVVCPNWIEKENPDKPGYQPEKSVNRLTLGVPAAKSVTAALKFEGGGETRHSLFIGGIPTGPKDALRGRGGQLHVHSSIITSLVQKPGFEFGAPSRNRGMMLTGERVVLDHATLSWIAGFMTYGMSDIGRVAHTVFERGGAAIINGRHDLIGCVFRNCGTAILDYGSLDAVLTDCAFEGNEHNWALTFSDKGLVCVDCTWDAPSKGNLYRSWENRQTKKKQYPSFVSKRHVVVEVVDEQDRPVPGAQVAVKCEQGALEAVENGKQTTNKLGRTAVKGAGTPILLTEVIEKATDVENQPQVTPYTYVIEASAGDFAPVSRAGFRPLRSWEVVRLVLKKR
;
A
#
# COMPACT_ATOMS: atom_id res chain seq x y z
N MET A 1 14.09 -53.89 -53.85
CA MET A 1 13.50 -53.90 -52.48
C MET A 1 13.53 -52.46 -51.96
N LYS A 2 12.36 -51.87 -51.70
CA LYS A 2 12.19 -50.43 -51.42
C LYS A 2 12.59 -50.13 -49.97
N LEU A 3 13.68 -49.38 -49.76
CA LEU A 3 14.02 -48.80 -48.45
C LEU A 3 13.48 -47.37 -48.41
N ARG A 4 12.40 -47.15 -47.65
CA ARG A 4 11.78 -45.84 -47.47
C ARG A 4 12.67 -44.99 -46.55
N LEU A 5 13.24 -43.93 -47.11
CA LEU A 5 13.79 -42.79 -46.39
C LEU A 5 12.60 -42.05 -45.75
N VAL A 6 12.41 -42.19 -44.44
CA VAL A 6 11.48 -41.36 -43.67
C VAL A 6 12.34 -40.34 -42.93
N LEU A 7 12.41 -39.13 -43.50
CA LEU A 7 12.83 -37.93 -42.77
C LEU A 7 11.79 -37.67 -41.67
N ILE A 8 12.09 -38.08 -40.44
CA ILE A 8 11.51 -37.43 -39.26
C ILE A 8 12.47 -36.30 -38.93
N GLY A 9 12.10 -35.10 -39.38
CA GLY A 9 12.66 -33.85 -38.89
C GLY A 9 12.31 -33.69 -37.42
N LEU A 10 13.13 -34.27 -36.54
CA LEU A 10 13.16 -33.90 -35.14
C LEU A 10 13.95 -32.59 -35.07
N ALA A 11 13.26 -31.49 -35.34
CA ALA A 11 13.71 -30.16 -34.93
C ALA A 11 13.70 -30.17 -33.39
N VAL A 12 14.80 -30.63 -32.81
CA VAL A 12 15.13 -30.44 -31.40
C VAL A 12 15.36 -28.96 -31.25
N VAL A 13 14.27 -28.24 -30.98
CA VAL A 13 14.36 -26.92 -30.36
C VAL A 13 14.92 -27.19 -28.97
N LEU A 14 16.25 -27.21 -28.85
CA LEU A 14 16.99 -26.96 -27.62
C LEU A 14 16.73 -25.50 -27.24
N ALA A 15 15.46 -25.19 -26.93
CA ALA A 15 15.13 -24.01 -26.15
C ALA A 15 15.93 -24.16 -24.86
N HIS A 16 16.72 -23.14 -24.55
CA HIS A 16 17.44 -23.02 -23.29
C HIS A 16 16.41 -22.93 -22.17
N SER A 17 15.84 -24.07 -21.78
CA SER A 17 15.02 -24.22 -20.58
C SER A 17 15.98 -24.04 -19.42
N CYS A 18 16.16 -22.78 -19.00
CA CYS A 18 16.66 -22.49 -17.67
C CYS A 18 15.79 -23.32 -16.71
N PRO A 19 16.34 -24.32 -16.01
CA PRO A 19 15.53 -25.31 -15.33
C PRO A 19 14.92 -24.66 -14.09
N ALA A 20 13.68 -24.16 -14.23
CA ALA A 20 12.81 -23.81 -13.11
C ALA A 20 12.95 -24.86 -12.00
N GLY A 21 13.42 -24.42 -10.83
CA GLY A 21 13.91 -25.31 -9.79
C GLY A 21 13.17 -25.13 -8.49
N ILE A 22 12.75 -26.25 -7.89
CA ILE A 22 12.34 -26.31 -6.49
C ILE A 22 13.26 -27.32 -5.81
N PHE A 23 13.95 -26.89 -4.76
CA PHE A 23 14.84 -27.78 -4.00
C PHE A 23 14.89 -27.38 -2.53
N TYR A 24 15.27 -28.32 -1.67
CA TYR A 24 15.53 -28.06 -0.27
C TYR A 24 17.01 -27.77 -0.06
N ASP A 25 17.33 -26.58 0.44
CA ASP A 25 18.66 -26.16 0.85
C ASP A 25 18.87 -26.61 2.31
N ASP A 26 19.59 -27.71 2.51
CA ASP A 26 19.82 -28.25 3.84
C ASP A 26 20.74 -27.36 4.71
N GLY A 27 21.58 -26.53 4.09
CA GLY A 27 22.43 -25.59 4.81
C GLY A 27 21.63 -24.42 5.39
N ALA A 28 20.74 -23.84 4.59
CA ALA A 28 19.83 -22.77 5.02
C ALA A 28 18.54 -23.28 5.67
N LYS A 29 18.30 -24.60 5.65
CA LYS A 29 17.08 -25.28 6.12
C LYS A 29 15.80 -24.71 5.50
N CYS A 30 15.86 -24.33 4.23
CA CYS A 30 14.73 -23.70 3.52
C CYS A 30 14.39 -24.41 2.20
N ILE A 31 13.16 -24.26 1.74
CA ILE A 31 12.79 -24.57 0.36
C ILE A 31 13.13 -23.36 -0.50
N ARG A 32 13.85 -23.57 -1.60
CA ARG A 32 14.15 -22.56 -2.61
C ARG A 32 13.33 -22.80 -3.87
N VAL A 33 12.82 -21.70 -4.42
CA VAL A 33 12.12 -21.67 -5.71
C VAL A 33 12.87 -20.71 -6.62
N VAL A 34 13.27 -21.14 -7.80
CA VAL A 34 14.11 -20.36 -8.72
C VAL A 34 13.70 -20.56 -10.17
N ASP A 35 13.98 -19.59 -11.05
CA ASP A 35 13.84 -19.67 -12.51
C ASP A 35 12.43 -19.97 -13.04
N PHE A 36 11.38 -19.65 -12.28
CA PHE A 36 9.99 -19.81 -12.75
C PHE A 36 9.53 -18.59 -13.55
N PRO A 37 9.19 -18.73 -14.84
CA PRO A 37 8.78 -17.60 -15.67
C PRO A 37 7.36 -17.12 -15.32
N LYS A 38 7.04 -15.90 -15.73
CA LYS A 38 5.74 -15.27 -15.47
C LYS A 38 4.56 -16.04 -16.06
N GLU A 39 4.75 -16.64 -17.22
CA GLU A 39 3.71 -17.39 -17.96
C GLU A 39 3.39 -18.73 -17.31
N ALA A 40 4.31 -19.24 -16.49
CA ALA A 40 4.17 -20.53 -15.80
C ALA A 40 4.77 -20.45 -14.39
N PRO A 41 4.21 -19.61 -13.50
CA PRO A 41 4.78 -19.37 -12.18
C PRO A 41 4.82 -20.66 -11.36
N CYS A 42 5.65 -20.68 -10.32
CA CYS A 42 5.57 -21.71 -9.30
C CYS A 42 4.25 -21.55 -8.51
N THR A 43 3.61 -22.67 -8.19
CA THR A 43 2.36 -22.73 -7.42
C THR A 43 2.53 -23.67 -6.23
N LEU A 44 1.61 -23.64 -5.26
CA LEU A 44 1.70 -24.52 -4.09
C LEU A 44 1.54 -26.00 -4.46
N ALA A 45 0.71 -26.32 -5.45
CA ALA A 45 0.60 -27.67 -6.00
C ALA A 45 1.93 -28.19 -6.57
N ARG A 46 2.71 -27.33 -7.23
CA ARG A 46 4.06 -27.69 -7.73
C ARG A 46 5.03 -27.91 -6.57
N LEU A 47 5.02 -27.06 -5.55
CA LEU A 47 5.80 -27.27 -4.33
C LEU A 47 5.48 -28.61 -3.67
N LEU A 48 4.21 -28.92 -3.45
CA LEU A 48 3.76 -30.18 -2.85
C LEU A 48 4.23 -31.39 -3.68
N SER A 49 4.12 -31.30 -5.01
CA SER A 49 4.55 -32.38 -5.91
C SER A 49 6.05 -32.64 -5.80
N MET A 50 6.86 -31.58 -5.70
CA MET A 50 8.31 -31.69 -5.53
C MET A 50 8.69 -32.22 -4.15
N ASP A 51 8.02 -31.77 -3.09
CA ASP A 51 8.20 -32.31 -1.74
C ASP A 51 7.93 -33.82 -1.69
N ALA A 52 6.86 -34.28 -2.32
CA ALA A 52 6.52 -35.70 -2.41
C ALA A 52 7.53 -36.50 -3.25
N LEU A 53 8.00 -35.94 -4.36
CA LEU A 53 8.99 -36.58 -5.25
C LEU A 53 10.32 -36.82 -4.53
N PHE A 54 10.81 -35.82 -3.79
CA PHE A 54 12.10 -35.90 -3.08
C PHE A 54 11.97 -36.30 -1.61
N LYS A 55 10.75 -36.50 -1.11
CA LYS A 55 10.42 -36.94 0.25
C LYS A 55 11.01 -36.04 1.34
N TRP A 56 10.96 -34.72 1.17
CA TRP A 56 11.45 -33.79 2.21
C TRP A 56 10.53 -33.74 3.43
N GLY A 57 9.22 -33.97 3.24
CA GLY A 57 8.23 -33.94 4.32
C GLY A 57 8.05 -32.54 4.91
N LYS A 58 8.20 -31.51 4.08
CA LYS A 58 8.12 -30.09 4.46
C LYS A 58 6.84 -29.43 4.00
N VAL A 59 6.15 -30.00 3.02
CA VAL A 59 4.91 -29.43 2.47
C VAL A 59 3.76 -30.40 2.71
N ALA A 60 2.72 -29.92 3.39
CA ALA A 60 1.47 -30.66 3.60
C ALA A 60 0.31 -29.94 2.91
N TYR A 61 -0.71 -30.70 2.51
CA TYR A 61 -1.94 -30.15 1.93
C TYR A 61 -3.17 -30.72 2.63
N ASP A 62 -4.02 -29.82 3.11
CA ASP A 62 -5.36 -30.13 3.59
C ASP A 62 -6.38 -29.76 2.50
N ARG A 63 -6.96 -30.81 1.91
CA ARG A 63 -7.97 -30.68 0.85
C ARG A 63 -9.29 -30.08 1.33
N GLN A 64 -9.64 -30.22 2.61
CA GLN A 64 -10.92 -29.70 3.12
C GLN A 64 -10.93 -28.17 3.19
N THR A 65 -9.78 -27.59 3.52
CA THR A 65 -9.60 -26.15 3.70
C THR A 65 -8.81 -25.49 2.58
N ASP A 66 -8.45 -26.25 1.54
CA ASP A 66 -7.57 -25.85 0.44
C ASP A 66 -6.29 -25.15 0.93
N THR A 67 -5.67 -25.74 1.95
CA THR A 67 -4.56 -25.14 2.69
C THR A 67 -3.29 -25.95 2.52
N TYR A 68 -2.23 -25.27 2.07
CA TYR A 68 -0.88 -25.79 2.01
C TYR A 68 -0.10 -25.26 3.20
N THR A 69 0.59 -26.14 3.92
CA THR A 69 1.46 -25.76 5.04
C THR A 69 2.91 -26.07 4.70
N ILE A 70 3.78 -25.08 4.86
CA ILE A 70 5.23 -25.23 4.73
C ILE A 70 5.87 -25.23 6.13
N ALA A 71 6.45 -26.37 6.51
CA ALA A 71 7.16 -26.59 7.77
C ALA A 71 8.63 -26.14 7.68
N GLY A 72 8.84 -24.82 7.55
CA GLY A 72 10.15 -24.18 7.48
C GLY A 72 10.14 -22.92 6.64
N ASP A 73 11.34 -22.44 6.30
CA ASP A 73 11.52 -21.22 5.52
C ASP A 73 11.28 -21.47 4.02
N LEU A 74 10.70 -20.49 3.33
CA LEU A 74 10.50 -20.48 1.87
C LEU A 74 11.22 -19.27 1.27
N TRP A 75 12.10 -19.52 0.30
CA TRP A 75 12.87 -18.50 -0.40
C TRP A 75 12.50 -18.51 -1.88
N ILE A 76 12.06 -17.35 -2.39
CA ILE A 76 11.60 -17.14 -3.75
C ILE A 76 12.63 -16.30 -4.50
N GLY A 77 13.26 -16.92 -5.48
CA GLY A 77 14.29 -16.35 -6.33
C GLY A 77 15.70 -16.42 -5.74
N THR A 78 16.64 -15.85 -6.47
CA THR A 78 18.05 -15.70 -6.12
C THR A 78 18.54 -14.29 -6.49
N ASN A 79 19.78 -13.96 -6.12
CA ASN A 79 20.45 -12.72 -6.49
C ASN A 79 21.37 -12.86 -7.72
N ASP A 80 21.19 -13.90 -8.53
CA ASP A 80 21.97 -14.09 -9.77
C ASP A 80 21.42 -13.28 -10.95
N GLY A 81 20.20 -12.76 -10.82
CA GLY A 81 19.47 -11.99 -11.83
C GLY A 81 18.49 -12.79 -12.68
N SER A 82 18.17 -14.01 -12.28
CA SER A 82 17.06 -14.79 -12.84
C SER A 82 15.69 -14.21 -12.47
N ASP A 83 14.69 -14.61 -13.26
CA ASP A 83 13.28 -14.33 -13.00
C ASP A 83 12.65 -15.50 -12.24
N THR A 84 11.98 -15.19 -11.13
CA THR A 84 11.19 -16.16 -10.37
C THR A 84 9.85 -15.57 -9.99
N TYR A 85 8.79 -16.14 -10.54
CA TYR A 85 7.40 -15.81 -10.21
C TYR A 85 6.79 -16.94 -9.38
N PHE A 86 6.24 -16.57 -8.22
CA PHE A 86 5.51 -17.47 -7.32
C PHE A 86 4.09 -16.95 -7.14
N GLN A 87 3.11 -17.82 -7.33
CA GLN A 87 1.69 -17.50 -7.32
C GLN A 87 0.97 -18.32 -6.25
N VAL A 88 0.17 -17.63 -5.44
CA VAL A 88 -0.77 -18.23 -4.47
C VAL A 88 -2.18 -17.78 -4.83
N GLY A 89 -3.04 -18.75 -5.11
CA GLY A 89 -4.37 -18.56 -5.65
C GLY A 89 -4.40 -18.29 -7.15
N SER A 90 -5.40 -18.85 -7.83
CA SER A 90 -5.65 -18.67 -9.26
C SER A 90 -7.15 -18.75 -9.53
N GLU A 91 -7.61 -18.51 -10.76
CA GLU A 91 -9.04 -18.71 -11.09
C GLU A 91 -9.48 -20.17 -10.91
N ALA A 92 -8.57 -21.13 -11.13
CA ALA A 92 -8.84 -22.55 -10.90
C ALA A 92 -8.84 -22.94 -9.42
N GLN A 93 -8.10 -22.19 -8.58
CA GLN A 93 -8.00 -22.39 -7.12
C GLN A 93 -8.14 -21.04 -6.41
N PRO A 94 -9.36 -20.47 -6.36
CA PRO A 94 -9.55 -19.08 -5.97
C PRO A 94 -9.38 -18.81 -4.48
N ARG A 95 -9.33 -19.85 -3.63
CA ARG A 95 -9.32 -19.73 -2.17
C ARG A 95 -8.11 -20.42 -1.53
N GLU A 96 -7.07 -20.67 -2.32
CA GLU A 96 -5.86 -21.33 -1.88
C GLU A 96 -5.22 -20.56 -0.70
N THR A 97 -4.86 -21.29 0.35
CA THR A 97 -4.20 -20.74 1.54
C THR A 97 -2.79 -21.30 1.68
N LEU A 98 -1.78 -20.43 1.82
CA LEU A 98 -0.43 -20.78 2.24
C LEU A 98 -0.25 -20.49 3.74
N VAL A 99 0.08 -21.51 4.53
CA VAL A 99 0.51 -21.38 5.93
C VAL A 99 2.02 -21.57 6.05
N MET A 100 2.70 -20.58 6.60
CA MET A 100 4.14 -20.59 6.84
C MET A 100 4.44 -20.88 8.32
N LYS A 101 5.25 -21.92 8.58
CA LYS A 101 5.89 -22.20 9.89
C LYS A 101 7.38 -21.86 9.84
N GLY A 102 7.67 -20.70 9.27
CA GLY A 102 9.01 -20.22 8.94
C GLY A 102 8.94 -18.84 8.31
N ASN A 103 10.09 -18.28 7.98
CA ASN A 103 10.17 -17.03 7.24
C ASN A 103 9.79 -17.26 5.77
N LEU A 104 9.19 -16.25 5.16
CA LEU A 104 9.05 -16.18 3.72
C LEU A 104 9.94 -15.05 3.21
N VAL A 105 10.83 -15.37 2.28
CA VAL A 105 11.79 -14.44 1.69
C VAL A 105 11.53 -14.35 0.20
N VAL A 106 11.26 -13.16 -0.31
CA VAL A 106 11.37 -12.84 -1.73
C VAL A 106 12.71 -12.17 -1.92
N CYS A 107 13.67 -12.93 -2.46
CA CYS A 107 15.05 -12.53 -2.52
C CYS A 107 15.22 -11.26 -3.37
N PRO A 108 16.13 -10.36 -2.99
CA PRO A 108 16.61 -9.35 -3.92
C PRO A 108 17.21 -10.05 -5.16
N ASN A 109 17.06 -9.44 -6.34
CA ASN A 109 17.68 -9.92 -7.57
C ASN A 109 19.15 -9.50 -7.68
N TRP A 110 19.64 -8.64 -6.76
CA TRP A 110 21.01 -8.16 -6.70
C TRP A 110 21.40 -7.66 -5.32
N ILE A 111 22.62 -7.98 -4.88
CA ILE A 111 23.20 -7.52 -3.62
C ILE A 111 24.62 -7.00 -3.88
N GLU A 112 24.87 -5.73 -3.56
CA GLU A 112 26.13 -5.04 -3.88
C GLU A 112 27.40 -5.81 -3.46
N LYS A 113 27.42 -6.34 -2.24
CA LYS A 113 28.58 -7.04 -1.69
C LYS A 113 28.79 -8.46 -2.23
N GLU A 114 27.73 -9.10 -2.71
CA GLU A 114 27.78 -10.48 -3.22
C GLU A 114 27.91 -10.53 -4.75
N ASN A 115 27.60 -9.42 -5.42
CA ASN A 115 27.69 -9.28 -6.87
C ASN A 115 28.59 -8.10 -7.27
N PRO A 116 29.85 -8.01 -6.77
CA PRO A 116 30.72 -6.85 -7.00
C PRO A 116 31.12 -6.68 -8.47
N ASP A 117 31.18 -7.78 -9.23
CA ASP A 117 31.74 -7.82 -10.59
C ASP A 117 30.74 -7.50 -11.71
N LYS A 118 29.54 -7.00 -11.37
CA LYS A 118 28.54 -6.58 -12.37
C LYS A 118 28.30 -5.06 -12.37
N PRO A 119 29.33 -4.21 -12.61
CA PRO A 119 29.14 -2.78 -12.79
C PRO A 119 28.30 -2.53 -14.07
N GLY A 120 27.11 -1.96 -13.91
CA GLY A 120 26.14 -1.77 -15.01
C GLY A 120 25.03 -2.81 -15.10
N TYR A 121 24.92 -3.75 -14.14
CA TYR A 121 23.72 -4.56 -13.98
C TYR A 121 22.50 -3.63 -13.80
N GLN A 122 21.50 -3.83 -14.66
CA GLN A 122 20.22 -3.14 -14.58
C GLN A 122 19.22 -4.05 -13.85
N PRO A 123 19.15 -4.00 -12.50
CA PRO A 123 18.20 -4.80 -11.71
C PRO A 123 16.75 -4.60 -12.17
N GLU A 124 16.46 -3.52 -12.90
CA GLU A 124 15.17 -3.20 -13.50
C GLU A 124 14.60 -4.27 -14.45
N LYS A 125 15.40 -5.24 -14.92
CA LYS A 125 14.93 -6.29 -15.84
C LYS A 125 14.57 -7.62 -15.20
N SER A 126 15.05 -7.89 -13.99
CA SER A 126 14.88 -9.21 -13.35
C SER A 126 13.86 -9.16 -12.24
N VAL A 127 13.04 -10.19 -12.09
CA VAL A 127 11.89 -10.17 -11.18
C VAL A 127 11.86 -11.41 -10.30
N ASN A 128 12.06 -11.21 -9.01
CA ASN A 128 11.62 -12.15 -7.98
C ASN A 128 10.31 -11.64 -7.39
N ARG A 129 9.21 -12.36 -7.56
CA ARG A 129 7.87 -11.89 -7.15
C ARG A 129 7.06 -12.97 -6.45
N LEU A 130 6.51 -12.60 -5.30
CA LEU A 130 5.35 -13.27 -4.71
C LEU A 130 4.07 -12.54 -5.12
N THR A 131 3.11 -13.29 -5.69
CA THR A 131 1.77 -12.81 -6.02
C THR A 131 0.71 -13.59 -5.24
N LEU A 132 -0.19 -12.86 -4.57
CA LEU A 132 -1.38 -13.37 -3.90
C LEU A 132 -2.61 -12.87 -4.67
N GLY A 133 -3.39 -13.80 -5.20
CA GLY A 133 -4.58 -13.49 -6.00
C GLY A 133 -4.27 -13.08 -7.45
N VAL A 134 -5.28 -12.56 -8.15
CA VAL A 134 -5.19 -12.19 -9.58
C VAL A 134 -5.73 -10.76 -9.78
N PRO A 135 -4.97 -9.84 -10.41
CA PRO A 135 -5.36 -8.43 -10.49
C PRO A 135 -6.74 -8.18 -11.12
N ALA A 136 -7.10 -8.96 -12.14
CA ALA A 136 -8.36 -8.81 -12.87
C ALA A 136 -9.53 -9.58 -12.26
N ALA A 137 -9.27 -10.53 -11.35
CA ALA A 137 -10.27 -11.46 -10.83
C ALA A 137 -10.44 -11.29 -9.31
N LYS A 138 -11.31 -10.35 -8.90
CA LYS A 138 -11.59 -10.05 -7.49
C LYS A 138 -12.19 -11.24 -6.71
N SER A 139 -12.70 -12.25 -7.40
CA SER A 139 -13.19 -13.50 -6.80
C SER A 139 -12.08 -14.43 -6.33
N VAL A 140 -10.82 -14.19 -6.75
CA VAL A 140 -9.64 -14.91 -6.26
C VAL A 140 -9.20 -14.25 -4.95
N THR A 141 -9.54 -14.91 -3.84
CA THR A 141 -9.31 -14.46 -2.47
C THR A 141 -8.33 -15.39 -1.76
N ALA A 142 -7.07 -15.34 -2.18
CA ALA A 142 -6.02 -16.17 -1.62
C ALA A 142 -5.62 -15.70 -0.21
N ALA A 143 -4.97 -16.56 0.56
CA ALA A 143 -4.49 -16.20 1.89
C ALA A 143 -3.04 -16.64 2.12
N LEU A 144 -2.24 -15.75 2.70
CA LEU A 144 -0.95 -16.06 3.31
C LEU A 144 -1.06 -15.91 4.83
N LYS A 145 -0.77 -16.98 5.55
CA LYS A 145 -0.85 -17.03 7.01
C LYS A 145 0.51 -17.40 7.58
N PHE A 146 0.91 -16.75 8.67
CA PHE A 146 2.10 -17.13 9.43
C PHE A 146 1.69 -17.74 10.76
N GLU A 147 2.32 -18.83 11.16
CA GLU A 147 2.26 -19.29 12.55
C GLU A 147 2.85 -18.19 13.46
N GLY A 148 2.08 -17.78 14.47
CA GLY A 148 2.47 -16.72 15.39
C GLY A 148 2.26 -17.16 16.84
N GLY A 149 2.82 -16.38 17.78
CA GLY A 149 2.74 -16.63 19.22
C GLY A 149 3.99 -17.27 19.82
N GLY A 150 4.18 -17.09 21.14
CA GLY A 150 5.31 -17.66 21.88
C GLY A 150 6.67 -17.00 21.53
N GLU A 151 7.74 -17.81 21.49
CA GLU A 151 9.09 -17.36 21.17
C GLU A 151 9.40 -17.37 19.65
N THR A 152 8.53 -17.96 18.83
CA THR A 152 8.75 -18.12 17.39
C THR A 152 8.57 -16.80 16.64
N ARG A 153 9.58 -16.47 15.83
CA ARG A 153 9.64 -15.21 15.06
C ARG A 153 9.66 -15.54 13.58
N HIS A 154 8.47 -15.57 12.97
CA HIS A 154 8.34 -15.68 11.52
C HIS A 154 8.05 -14.30 10.94
N SER A 155 8.70 -13.99 9.83
CA SER A 155 8.58 -12.69 9.15
C SER A 155 8.46 -12.87 7.65
N LEU A 156 7.91 -11.84 7.00
CA LEU A 156 7.90 -11.71 5.55
C LEU A 156 8.99 -10.70 5.12
N PHE A 157 9.96 -11.14 4.34
CA PHE A 157 11.02 -10.30 3.80
C PHE A 157 10.87 -10.14 2.29
N ILE A 158 10.81 -8.91 1.81
CA ILE A 158 10.79 -8.57 0.39
C ILE A 158 12.03 -7.72 0.08
N GLY A 159 12.88 -8.18 -0.83
CA GLY A 159 14.09 -7.46 -1.25
C GLY A 159 15.24 -7.48 -0.23
N GLY A 160 15.18 -8.37 0.76
CA GLY A 160 16.26 -8.56 1.73
C GLY A 160 16.34 -10.00 2.23
N ILE A 161 17.54 -10.43 2.58
CA ILE A 161 17.80 -11.78 3.11
C ILE A 161 18.11 -11.66 4.61
N PRO A 162 17.41 -12.36 5.50
CA PRO A 162 17.72 -12.30 6.93
C PRO A 162 19.12 -12.88 7.20
N THR A 163 19.99 -12.08 7.83
CA THR A 163 21.36 -12.49 8.22
C THR A 163 21.52 -12.69 9.72
N GLY A 164 20.47 -12.41 10.50
CA GLY A 164 20.47 -12.66 11.92
C GLY A 164 19.22 -12.15 12.61
N PRO A 165 19.21 -12.18 13.95
CA PRO A 165 18.07 -11.76 14.73
C PRO A 165 17.93 -10.25 14.81
N LYS A 166 18.67 -9.43 14.04
CA LYS A 166 18.44 -7.97 13.84
C LYS A 166 18.69 -7.45 12.43
N ASP A 167 19.31 -8.23 11.58
CA ASP A 167 19.89 -7.74 10.34
C ASP A 167 19.32 -8.49 9.15
N ALA A 168 19.19 -7.76 8.05
CA ALA A 168 18.96 -8.34 6.75
C ALA A 168 19.95 -7.72 5.77
N LEU A 169 20.55 -8.58 4.96
CA LEU A 169 21.32 -8.15 3.81
C LEU A 169 20.35 -7.60 2.78
N ARG A 170 20.37 -6.28 2.63
CA ARG A 170 19.49 -5.56 1.70
C ARG A 170 20.09 -5.58 0.31
N GLY A 171 19.24 -5.75 -0.68
CA GLY A 171 19.60 -5.68 -2.08
C GLY A 171 18.61 -4.84 -2.87
N ARG A 172 18.74 -4.88 -4.19
CA ARG A 172 17.75 -4.40 -5.15
C ARG A 172 16.91 -5.58 -5.62
N GLY A 173 15.69 -5.33 -6.09
CA GLY A 173 14.73 -6.36 -6.47
C GLY A 173 13.79 -6.81 -5.35
N GLY A 174 13.09 -7.91 -5.63
CA GLY A 174 12.04 -8.43 -4.77
C GLY A 174 10.73 -7.65 -4.90
N GLN A 175 9.65 -8.36 -5.17
CA GLN A 175 8.34 -7.76 -5.39
C GLN A 175 7.25 -8.53 -4.64
N LEU A 176 6.29 -7.78 -4.10
CA LEU A 176 5.11 -8.32 -3.44
C LEU A 176 3.86 -7.75 -4.09
N HIS A 177 3.00 -8.61 -4.60
CA HIS A 177 1.73 -8.23 -5.20
C HIS A 177 0.60 -8.94 -4.47
N VAL A 178 -0.35 -8.18 -3.92
CA VAL A 178 -1.50 -8.70 -3.18
C VAL A 178 -2.77 -8.11 -3.76
N HIS A 179 -3.61 -8.96 -4.34
CA HIS A 179 -4.83 -8.58 -5.03
C HIS A 179 -6.03 -9.30 -4.42
N SER A 180 -6.99 -8.56 -3.87
CA SER A 180 -8.22 -9.15 -3.26
C SER A 180 -7.95 -10.27 -2.24
N SER A 181 -6.78 -10.24 -1.58
CA SER A 181 -6.22 -11.35 -0.81
C SER A 181 -5.71 -10.87 0.56
N ILE A 182 -5.46 -11.81 1.48
CA ILE A 182 -5.10 -11.51 2.88
C ILE A 182 -3.69 -12.01 3.25
N ILE A 183 -2.95 -11.20 4.01
CA ILE A 183 -1.77 -11.61 4.77
C ILE A 183 -2.10 -11.46 6.26
N THR A 184 -2.00 -12.55 7.03
CA THR A 184 -2.40 -12.55 8.44
C THR A 184 -1.59 -13.50 9.31
N SER A 185 -1.73 -13.40 10.64
CA SER A 185 -1.41 -14.52 11.53
C SER A 185 -2.41 -15.67 11.33
N LEU A 186 -1.93 -16.91 11.48
CA LEU A 186 -2.71 -18.13 11.53
C LEU A 186 -3.67 -18.12 12.73
N VAL A 187 -3.22 -17.58 13.87
CA VAL A 187 -4.02 -17.44 15.08
C VAL A 187 -4.33 -15.96 15.30
N GLN A 188 -5.61 -15.61 15.14
CA GLN A 188 -6.10 -14.23 15.18
C GLN A 188 -6.50 -13.82 16.60
N LYS A 189 -5.51 -13.72 17.49
CA LYS A 189 -5.69 -13.34 18.90
C LYS A 189 -4.53 -12.47 19.38
N PRO A 190 -4.74 -11.57 20.36
CA PRO A 190 -3.66 -10.76 20.92
C PRO A 190 -2.51 -11.64 21.44
N GLY A 191 -1.27 -11.25 21.12
CA GLY A 191 -0.07 -12.01 21.46
C GLY A 191 0.29 -13.14 20.48
N PHE A 192 -0.54 -13.38 19.47
CA PHE A 192 -0.29 -14.34 18.39
C PHE A 192 -0.03 -13.64 17.05
N GLU A 193 0.19 -12.33 17.05
CA GLU A 193 0.59 -11.61 15.85
C GLU A 193 1.90 -12.18 15.29
N PHE A 194 2.03 -12.31 13.97
CA PHE A 194 3.31 -12.74 13.41
C PHE A 194 4.33 -11.60 13.43
N GLY A 195 5.60 -11.93 13.63
CA GLY A 195 6.67 -10.98 13.96
C GLY A 195 6.83 -10.66 15.45
N ALA A 196 5.87 -11.05 16.30
CA ALA A 196 5.99 -10.90 17.75
C ALA A 196 7.16 -11.73 18.31
N PRO A 197 7.77 -11.33 19.44
CA PRO A 197 7.55 -10.10 20.22
C PRO A 197 8.31 -8.88 19.64
N SER A 198 8.92 -8.99 18.46
CA SER A 198 9.70 -7.90 17.90
C SER A 198 8.79 -6.81 17.37
N ARG A 199 8.92 -5.59 17.92
CA ARG A 199 8.19 -4.41 17.44
C ARG A 199 8.51 -3.99 16.00
N ASN A 200 9.49 -4.63 15.33
CA ASN A 200 10.00 -4.14 14.05
C ASN A 200 9.98 -5.18 12.92
N ARG A 201 9.33 -6.36 13.08
CA ARG A 201 9.60 -7.52 12.19
C ARG A 201 8.43 -8.36 11.70
N GLY A 202 7.18 -7.91 11.79
CA GLY A 202 6.13 -8.60 11.04
C GLY A 202 6.48 -8.67 9.55
N MET A 203 6.65 -7.50 8.93
CA MET A 203 6.93 -7.39 7.50
C MET A 203 8.09 -6.42 7.25
N MET A 204 9.05 -6.84 6.42
CA MET A 204 10.12 -6.00 5.89
C MET A 204 9.98 -5.91 4.38
N LEU A 205 9.45 -4.79 3.91
CA LEU A 205 9.05 -4.53 2.53
C LEU A 205 10.07 -3.68 1.77
N THR A 206 11.37 -3.98 1.91
CA THR A 206 12.47 -3.20 1.32
C THR A 206 12.70 -3.43 -0.17
N GLY A 207 11.81 -4.17 -0.84
CA GLY A 207 11.95 -4.50 -2.24
C GLY A 207 11.59 -3.35 -3.18
N GLU A 208 11.78 -3.59 -4.47
CA GLU A 208 11.56 -2.58 -5.51
C GLU A 208 10.10 -2.20 -5.70
N ARG A 209 9.19 -3.17 -5.55
CA ARG A 209 7.77 -2.94 -5.84
C ARG A 209 6.85 -3.71 -4.91
N VAL A 210 5.95 -2.97 -4.27
CA VAL A 210 4.87 -3.52 -3.46
C VAL A 210 3.53 -3.04 -4.01
N VAL A 211 2.64 -3.96 -4.34
CA VAL A 211 1.27 -3.65 -4.77
C VAL A 211 0.31 -4.27 -3.78
N LEU A 212 -0.46 -3.43 -3.09
CA LEU A 212 -1.58 -3.81 -2.25
C LEU A 212 -2.84 -3.23 -2.89
N ASP A 213 -3.69 -4.07 -3.47
CA ASP A 213 -4.92 -3.64 -4.15
C ASP A 213 -6.09 -4.53 -3.71
N HIS A 214 -7.05 -3.94 -2.98
CA HIS A 214 -8.10 -4.70 -2.30
C HIS A 214 -7.53 -5.76 -1.33
N ALA A 215 -6.35 -5.51 -0.77
CA ALA A 215 -5.69 -6.43 0.13
C ALA A 215 -6.15 -6.25 1.58
N THR A 216 -5.93 -7.27 2.41
CA THR A 216 -6.02 -7.15 3.88
C THR A 216 -4.69 -7.53 4.51
N LEU A 217 -4.14 -6.66 5.35
CA LEU A 217 -3.02 -6.96 6.24
C LEU A 217 -3.53 -6.95 7.68
N SER A 218 -3.42 -8.07 8.39
CA SER A 218 -3.95 -8.17 9.75
C SER A 218 -3.12 -8.98 10.73
N TRP A 219 -3.23 -8.70 12.04
CA TRP A 219 -2.53 -9.46 13.09
C TRP A 219 -1.02 -9.52 12.89
N ILE A 220 -0.43 -8.35 12.62
CA ILE A 220 0.98 -8.18 12.31
C ILE A 220 1.63 -7.36 13.42
N ALA A 221 2.64 -7.92 14.07
CA ALA A 221 3.35 -7.24 15.13
C ALA A 221 4.24 -6.13 14.56
N GLY A 222 4.29 -5.00 15.27
CA GLY A 222 5.18 -3.93 14.88
C GLY A 222 4.69 -3.20 13.65
N PHE A 223 5.40 -3.31 12.53
CA PHE A 223 5.11 -2.54 11.32
C PHE A 223 4.58 -3.43 10.19
N MET A 224 3.51 -2.99 9.52
CA MET A 224 2.91 -3.71 8.39
C MET A 224 3.57 -3.38 7.06
N THR A 225 4.11 -2.17 6.89
CA THR A 225 4.75 -1.74 5.64
C THR A 225 6.17 -1.19 5.82
N TYR A 226 6.94 -1.70 6.79
CA TYR A 226 8.28 -1.18 7.05
C TYR A 226 9.21 -1.36 5.85
N GLY A 227 9.87 -0.27 5.44
CA GLY A 227 10.83 -0.28 4.34
C GLY A 227 10.24 -0.18 2.95
N MET A 228 8.91 -0.06 2.82
CA MET A 228 8.24 0.13 1.52
C MET A 228 8.74 1.40 0.83
N SER A 229 9.15 1.26 -0.43
CA SER A 229 9.59 2.36 -1.29
C SER A 229 8.41 3.16 -1.87
N ASP A 230 8.71 4.31 -2.47
CA ASP A 230 7.77 5.19 -3.17
C ASP A 230 7.25 4.61 -4.51
N ILE A 231 7.79 3.48 -4.97
CA ILE A 231 7.40 2.80 -6.22
C ILE A 231 6.19 1.86 -5.98
N GLY A 232 5.71 1.76 -4.74
CA GLY A 232 4.56 0.96 -4.38
C GLY A 232 3.20 1.56 -4.77
N ARG A 233 2.18 0.71 -4.85
CA ARG A 233 0.77 1.12 -4.95
C ARG A 233 -0.01 0.52 -3.80
N VAL A 234 -0.72 1.35 -3.05
CA VAL A 234 -1.62 0.90 -1.98
C VAL A 234 -3.01 1.49 -2.20
N ALA A 235 -3.95 0.64 -2.60
CA ALA A 235 -5.31 1.03 -2.91
C ALA A 235 -6.31 0.04 -2.31
N HIS A 236 -7.43 0.55 -1.81
CA HIS A 236 -8.55 -0.21 -1.28
C HIS A 236 -8.14 -1.26 -0.24
N THR A 237 -7.06 -0.99 0.50
CA THR A 237 -6.43 -1.97 1.40
C THR A 237 -6.92 -1.77 2.82
N VAL A 238 -7.23 -2.87 3.50
CA VAL A 238 -7.57 -2.88 4.91
C VAL A 238 -6.32 -3.22 5.72
N PHE A 239 -5.95 -2.34 6.63
CA PHE A 239 -4.95 -2.60 7.66
C PHE A 239 -5.68 -2.75 8.97
N GLU A 240 -5.59 -3.92 9.61
CA GLU A 240 -6.31 -4.12 10.87
C GLU A 240 -5.56 -4.91 11.95
N ARG A 241 -5.81 -4.57 13.22
CA ARG A 241 -5.33 -5.36 14.36
C ARG A 241 -3.82 -5.61 14.32
N GLY A 242 -3.05 -4.59 13.96
CA GLY A 242 -1.59 -4.63 13.93
C GLY A 242 -0.98 -3.45 14.69
N GLY A 243 0.35 -3.38 14.74
CA GLY A 243 1.05 -2.27 15.38
C GLY A 243 0.86 -0.95 14.62
N ALA A 244 1.70 -0.68 13.61
CA ALA A 244 1.57 0.45 12.71
C ALA A 244 1.37 0.04 11.26
N ALA A 245 0.38 0.65 10.59
CA ALA A 245 0.04 0.32 9.21
C ALA A 245 1.05 0.92 8.23
N ILE A 246 1.15 2.25 8.22
CA ILE A 246 2.07 2.99 7.34
C ILE A 246 3.16 3.65 8.17
N ILE A 247 4.38 3.59 7.67
CA ILE A 247 5.55 4.19 8.32
C ILE A 247 6.54 4.73 7.28
N ASN A 248 6.96 6.00 7.46
CA ASN A 248 8.04 6.66 6.71
C ASN A 248 7.94 6.69 5.18
N GLY A 249 8.68 7.57 4.53
CA GLY A 249 8.72 7.64 3.08
C GLY A 249 7.47 8.25 2.46
N ARG A 250 7.46 8.28 1.13
CA ARG A 250 6.38 8.85 0.34
C ARG A 250 5.30 7.82 0.07
N HIS A 251 4.05 8.18 0.35
CA HIS A 251 2.90 7.30 0.25
C HIS A 251 1.72 8.02 -0.37
N ASP A 252 1.17 7.45 -1.44
CA ASP A 252 -0.09 7.91 -2.05
C ASP A 252 -1.13 6.78 -1.92
N LEU A 253 -2.02 6.88 -0.93
CA LEU A 253 -3.02 5.85 -0.58
C LEU A 253 -4.42 6.25 -1.01
N ILE A 254 -5.19 5.29 -1.52
CA ILE A 254 -6.56 5.54 -2.00
C ILE A 254 -7.52 4.50 -1.44
N GLY A 255 -8.61 4.94 -0.81
CA GLY A 255 -9.71 4.06 -0.42
C GLY A 255 -9.36 3.05 0.67
N CYS A 256 -8.30 3.29 1.45
CA CYS A 256 -7.82 2.37 2.48
C CYS A 256 -8.61 2.51 3.78
N VAL A 257 -8.65 1.43 4.56
CA VAL A 257 -9.27 1.42 5.90
C VAL A 257 -8.22 1.03 6.93
N PHE A 258 -8.06 1.84 7.97
CA PHE A 258 -7.18 1.59 9.11
C PHE A 258 -8.03 1.30 10.33
N ARG A 259 -8.07 0.03 10.76
CA ARG A 259 -9.01 -0.42 11.77
C ARG A 259 -8.34 -1.12 12.95
N ASN A 260 -8.60 -0.69 14.17
CA ASN A 260 -8.08 -1.32 15.38
C ASN A 260 -6.54 -1.47 15.36
N CYS A 261 -5.82 -0.49 14.79
CA CYS A 261 -4.37 -0.45 14.82
C CYS A 261 -3.87 0.19 16.14
N GLY A 262 -2.67 -0.19 16.58
CA GLY A 262 -1.96 0.57 17.62
C GLY A 262 -1.68 2.00 17.15
N THR A 263 -1.21 2.18 15.92
CA THR A 263 -1.07 3.50 15.29
C THR A 263 -1.27 3.38 13.79
N ALA A 264 -2.31 3.96 13.21
CA ALA A 264 -2.53 3.79 11.77
C ALA A 264 -1.38 4.38 10.93
N ILE A 265 -1.01 5.64 11.16
CA ILE A 265 0.12 6.30 10.46
C ILE A 265 1.21 6.70 11.45
N LEU A 266 2.42 6.17 11.27
CA LEU A 266 3.56 6.47 12.12
C LEU A 266 4.64 7.24 11.36
N ASP A 267 4.95 8.44 11.83
CA ASP A 267 6.15 9.15 11.39
C ASP A 267 7.35 8.69 12.21
N TYR A 268 8.38 8.20 11.53
CA TYR A 268 9.62 7.71 12.12
C TYR A 268 10.85 8.29 11.41
N GLY A 269 10.74 9.50 10.86
CA GLY A 269 11.88 10.27 10.32
C GLY A 269 11.69 10.87 8.93
N SER A 270 10.74 10.36 8.14
CA SER A 270 10.65 10.74 6.72
C SER A 270 9.24 10.62 6.13
N LEU A 271 8.19 10.68 6.95
CA LEU A 271 6.82 10.54 6.46
C LEU A 271 6.42 11.67 5.51
N ASP A 272 5.86 11.27 4.36
CA ASP A 272 5.25 12.13 3.34
C ASP A 272 4.03 11.40 2.76
N ALA A 273 2.91 11.45 3.46
CA ALA A 273 1.74 10.63 3.12
C ALA A 273 0.56 11.47 2.66
N VAL A 274 -0.02 11.10 1.52
CA VAL A 274 -1.30 11.60 1.01
C VAL A 274 -2.29 10.44 0.97
N LEU A 275 -3.38 10.58 1.71
CA LEU A 275 -4.46 9.61 1.79
C LEU A 275 -5.71 10.22 1.13
N THR A 276 -6.36 9.48 0.24
CA THR A 276 -7.59 9.92 -0.45
C THR A 276 -8.72 8.92 -0.21
N ASP A 277 -9.90 9.39 0.20
CA ASP A 277 -11.07 8.53 0.46
C ASP A 277 -10.79 7.41 1.50
N CYS A 278 -9.88 7.63 2.45
CA CYS A 278 -9.52 6.63 3.47
C CYS A 278 -10.36 6.76 4.75
N ALA A 279 -10.46 5.69 5.54
CA ALA A 279 -11.16 5.66 6.81
C ALA A 279 -10.27 5.20 7.98
N PHE A 280 -10.45 5.81 9.15
CA PHE A 280 -9.81 5.42 10.41
C PHE A 280 -10.87 5.03 11.45
N GLU A 281 -10.75 3.82 12.01
CA GLU A 281 -11.78 3.19 12.82
C GLU A 281 -11.19 2.46 14.04
N GLY A 282 -11.48 2.91 15.26
CA GLY A 282 -11.16 2.19 16.50
C GLY A 282 -9.67 2.05 16.80
N ASN A 283 -8.83 2.93 16.25
CA ASN A 283 -7.38 2.89 16.49
C ASN A 283 -7.01 3.41 17.89
N GLU A 284 -5.87 2.97 18.44
CA GLU A 284 -5.32 3.64 19.63
C GLU A 284 -4.83 5.05 19.31
N HIS A 285 -4.14 5.19 18.17
CA HIS A 285 -3.77 6.46 17.55
C HIS A 285 -4.12 6.40 16.06
N ASN A 286 -4.76 7.43 15.51
CA ASN A 286 -4.91 7.51 14.05
C ASN A 286 -3.56 7.91 13.42
N TRP A 287 -2.81 8.78 14.08
CA TRP A 287 -1.45 9.08 13.69
C TRP A 287 -0.55 9.47 14.86
N ALA A 288 0.74 9.25 14.66
CA ALA A 288 1.81 9.76 15.51
C ALA A 288 2.84 10.48 14.64
N LEU A 289 2.78 11.81 14.64
CA LEU A 289 3.60 12.67 13.79
C LEU A 289 4.71 13.33 14.63
N THR A 290 5.96 12.92 14.41
CA THR A 290 7.01 13.16 15.40
C THR A 290 8.38 13.57 14.87
N PHE A 291 8.71 13.36 13.59
CA PHE A 291 10.09 13.55 13.12
C PHE A 291 10.23 14.28 11.77
N SER A 292 9.21 14.28 10.93
CA SER A 292 9.23 14.84 9.57
C SER A 292 8.58 16.22 9.50
N ASP A 293 8.93 17.03 8.50
CA ASP A 293 8.25 18.32 8.24
C ASP A 293 7.04 18.18 7.30
N LYS A 294 6.99 17.12 6.49
CA LYS A 294 5.96 16.96 5.45
C LYS A 294 4.65 16.42 6.03
N GLY A 295 4.72 15.40 6.87
CA GLY A 295 3.58 14.91 7.65
C GLY A 295 2.53 14.15 6.83
N LEU A 296 1.26 14.42 7.10
CA LEU A 296 0.10 13.66 6.62
C LEU A 296 -0.95 14.59 6.01
N VAL A 297 -1.36 14.31 4.77
CA VAL A 297 -2.48 14.96 4.10
C VAL A 297 -3.61 13.95 3.91
N CYS A 298 -4.81 14.28 4.37
CA CYS A 298 -6.01 13.48 4.24
C CYS A 298 -7.03 14.22 3.36
N VAL A 299 -7.26 13.71 2.15
CA VAL A 299 -8.25 14.21 1.19
C VAL A 299 -9.50 13.35 1.27
N ASP A 300 -10.64 13.95 1.60
CA ASP A 300 -11.93 13.27 1.73
C ASP A 300 -11.96 12.11 2.74
N CYS A 301 -10.94 11.94 3.57
CA CYS A 301 -10.88 10.88 4.58
C CYS A 301 -11.84 11.13 5.74
N THR A 302 -12.27 10.05 6.39
CA THR A 302 -13.05 10.05 7.62
C THR A 302 -12.27 9.41 8.76
N TRP A 303 -12.52 9.84 9.99
CA TRP A 303 -11.87 9.26 11.17
C TRP A 303 -12.76 9.40 12.40
N ASP A 304 -12.73 8.40 13.27
CA ASP A 304 -13.27 8.49 14.62
C ASP A 304 -12.24 9.05 15.61
N ALA A 305 -12.67 9.29 16.85
CA ALA A 305 -11.78 9.69 17.92
C ALA A 305 -10.93 8.48 18.35
N PRO A 306 -9.58 8.57 18.26
CA PRO A 306 -8.71 7.47 18.66
C PRO A 306 -8.70 7.30 20.18
N SER A 307 -8.56 6.06 20.67
CA SER A 307 -8.72 5.76 22.10
C SER A 307 -7.63 6.34 23.01
N LYS A 308 -6.48 6.72 22.46
CA LYS A 308 -5.37 7.37 23.18
C LYS A 308 -5.00 8.76 22.62
N GLY A 309 -5.85 9.34 21.78
CA GLY A 309 -5.56 10.62 21.11
C GLY A 309 -4.57 10.47 19.94
N ASN A 310 -4.30 11.54 19.21
CA ASN A 310 -3.22 11.58 18.22
C ASN A 310 -1.96 12.18 18.83
N LEU A 311 -0.78 11.79 18.31
CA LEU A 311 0.49 12.29 18.83
C LEU A 311 1.12 13.33 17.90
N TYR A 312 1.59 14.43 18.50
CA TYR A 312 2.27 15.52 17.82
C TYR A 312 3.53 15.91 18.58
N ARG A 313 4.68 15.84 17.92
CA ARG A 313 5.95 16.23 18.52
C ARG A 313 6.84 16.93 17.52
N SER A 314 7.43 18.06 17.94
CA SER A 314 8.53 18.66 17.19
C SER A 314 9.84 17.92 17.45
N TRP A 315 10.72 17.92 16.46
CA TRP A 315 11.97 17.20 16.52
C TRP A 315 13.12 18.02 15.98
N GLU A 316 14.26 18.03 16.68
CA GLU A 316 15.47 18.63 16.13
C GLU A 316 16.19 17.59 15.26
N ASN A 317 16.24 17.86 13.95
CA ASN A 317 16.98 17.02 13.04
C ASN A 317 18.46 17.00 13.45
N ARG A 318 18.99 15.81 13.76
CA ARG A 318 20.36 15.69 14.29
C ARG A 318 21.43 16.20 13.34
N GLN A 319 21.20 16.08 12.03
CA GLN A 319 22.15 16.45 10.98
C GLN A 319 22.07 17.95 10.68
N THR A 320 20.87 18.48 10.43
CA THR A 320 20.69 19.88 10.02
C THR A 320 20.54 20.84 11.19
N LYS A 321 20.34 20.34 12.41
CA LYS A 321 19.99 21.10 13.63
C LYS A 321 18.73 21.94 13.50
N LYS A 322 17.95 21.72 12.44
CA LYS A 322 16.69 22.42 12.22
C LYS A 322 15.58 21.71 13.01
N LYS A 323 14.79 22.50 13.73
CA LYS A 323 13.58 22.02 14.37
C LYS A 323 12.49 21.78 13.33
N GLN A 324 11.90 20.60 13.39
CA GLN A 324 10.91 20.09 12.47
C GLN A 324 9.55 20.07 13.16
N TYR A 325 8.51 20.43 12.42
CA TYR A 325 7.16 20.61 12.93
C TYR A 325 6.18 19.87 12.02
N PRO A 326 6.02 18.55 12.23
CA PRO A 326 5.11 17.75 11.43
C PRO A 326 3.69 18.33 11.47
N SER A 327 2.94 18.11 10.40
CA SER A 327 1.56 18.58 10.30
C SER A 327 0.62 17.51 9.78
N PHE A 328 -0.62 17.58 10.24
CA PHE A 328 -1.77 16.93 9.66
C PHE A 328 -2.59 17.98 8.89
N VAL A 329 -3.02 17.64 7.68
CA VAL A 329 -3.83 18.51 6.82
C VAL A 329 -5.07 17.74 6.37
N SER A 330 -6.26 18.23 6.74
CA SER A 330 -7.52 17.74 6.17
C SER A 330 -7.92 18.58 4.97
N LYS A 331 -8.32 17.93 3.88
CA LYS A 331 -8.88 18.57 2.68
C LYS A 331 -10.17 17.89 2.24
N ARG A 332 -11.03 18.65 1.58
CA ARG A 332 -12.33 18.20 1.07
C ARG A 332 -12.58 18.68 -0.35
N HIS A 333 -13.05 17.79 -1.21
CA HIS A 333 -13.62 18.19 -2.48
C HIS A 333 -14.97 18.89 -2.26
N VAL A 334 -15.25 19.92 -3.06
CA VAL A 334 -16.47 20.72 -2.99
C VAL A 334 -17.04 20.91 -4.39
N VAL A 335 -18.37 20.88 -4.51
CA VAL A 335 -19.09 21.18 -5.74
C VAL A 335 -19.82 22.49 -5.56
N VAL A 336 -19.65 23.44 -6.48
CA VAL A 336 -20.47 24.66 -6.50
C VAL A 336 -21.58 24.47 -7.53
N GLU A 337 -22.81 24.60 -7.06
CA GLU A 337 -24.03 24.60 -7.89
C GLU A 337 -24.52 26.03 -8.04
N VAL A 338 -24.67 26.49 -9.28
CA VAL A 338 -25.14 27.82 -9.63
C VAL A 338 -26.46 27.72 -10.36
N VAL A 339 -27.48 28.37 -9.80
CA VAL A 339 -28.85 28.39 -10.31
C VAL A 339 -29.39 29.82 -10.38
N ASP A 340 -30.47 30.03 -11.11
CA ASP A 340 -31.22 31.28 -11.09
C ASP A 340 -32.30 31.31 -9.99
N GLU A 341 -33.04 32.42 -9.89
CA GLU A 341 -34.14 32.60 -8.93
C GLU A 341 -35.34 31.65 -9.16
N GLN A 342 -35.36 30.90 -10.26
CA GLN A 342 -36.36 29.88 -10.56
C GLN A 342 -35.80 28.45 -10.40
N ASP A 343 -34.67 28.31 -9.69
CA ASP A 343 -33.95 27.06 -9.47
C ASP A 343 -33.47 26.36 -10.76
N ARG A 344 -33.39 27.08 -11.88
CA ARG A 344 -32.86 26.54 -13.14
C ARG A 344 -31.33 26.62 -13.12
N PRO A 345 -30.62 25.60 -13.62
CA PRO A 345 -29.17 25.62 -13.69
C PRO A 345 -28.69 26.78 -14.56
N VAL A 346 -27.57 27.39 -14.19
CA VAL A 346 -26.89 28.43 -15.00
C VAL A 346 -25.59 27.82 -15.55
N PRO A 347 -25.58 27.30 -16.79
CA PRO A 347 -24.37 26.81 -17.44
C PRO A 347 -23.40 27.95 -17.76
N GLY A 348 -22.10 27.65 -17.75
CA GLY A 348 -21.08 28.64 -18.11
C GLY A 348 -20.81 29.71 -17.05
N ALA A 349 -21.45 29.63 -15.88
CA ALA A 349 -21.19 30.53 -14.76
C ALA A 349 -19.73 30.36 -14.28
N GLN A 350 -19.04 31.48 -14.10
CA GLN A 350 -17.67 31.52 -13.60
C GLN A 350 -17.70 31.48 -12.08
N VAL A 351 -17.03 30.48 -11.50
CA VAL A 351 -16.91 30.26 -10.06
C VAL A 351 -15.48 30.58 -9.63
N ALA A 352 -15.33 31.33 -8.54
CA ALA A 352 -14.05 31.61 -7.91
C ALA A 352 -14.14 31.37 -6.39
N VAL A 353 -13.14 30.67 -5.83
CA VAL A 353 -13.02 30.42 -4.39
C VAL A 353 -11.74 31.09 -3.88
N LYS A 354 -11.86 31.79 -2.75
CA LYS A 354 -10.75 32.47 -2.08
C LYS A 354 -10.72 32.10 -0.60
N CYS A 355 -9.53 31.84 -0.08
CA CYS A 355 -9.30 31.65 1.35
C CYS A 355 -9.40 33.00 2.08
N GLU A 356 -10.23 33.09 3.12
CA GLU A 356 -10.41 34.33 3.88
C GLU A 356 -9.15 34.72 4.67
N GLN A 357 -8.35 33.73 5.04
CA GLN A 357 -7.07 33.90 5.72
C GLN A 357 -5.93 34.27 4.76
N GLY A 358 -6.18 34.35 3.44
CA GLY A 358 -5.17 34.72 2.44
C GLY A 358 -4.15 33.62 2.08
N ALA A 359 -4.28 32.42 2.66
CA ALA A 359 -3.44 31.26 2.32
C ALA A 359 -3.82 30.69 0.95
N LEU A 360 -2.99 30.97 -0.07
CA LEU A 360 -3.27 30.57 -1.45
C LEU A 360 -3.25 29.05 -1.64
N GLU A 361 -2.38 28.36 -0.93
CA GLU A 361 -2.22 26.90 -0.91
C GLU A 361 -3.40 26.16 -0.28
N ALA A 362 -4.31 26.88 0.39
CA ALA A 362 -5.53 26.32 0.97
C ALA A 362 -6.65 26.12 -0.05
N VAL A 363 -6.48 26.57 -1.30
CA VAL A 363 -7.44 26.42 -2.40
C VAL A 363 -6.75 25.82 -3.62
N GLU A 364 -7.18 24.63 -4.01
CA GLU A 364 -6.76 23.97 -5.25
C GLU A 364 -7.91 24.00 -6.27
N ASN A 365 -7.59 24.36 -7.51
CA ASN A 365 -8.55 24.45 -8.61
C ASN A 365 -9.75 25.38 -8.33
N GLY A 366 -9.54 26.44 -7.53
CA GLY A 366 -10.59 27.34 -7.05
C GLY A 366 -11.27 28.20 -8.13
N LYS A 367 -10.81 28.16 -9.38
CA LYS A 367 -11.46 28.84 -10.52
C LYS A 367 -12.03 27.78 -11.46
N GLN A 368 -13.34 27.81 -11.67
CA GLN A 368 -14.06 26.81 -12.47
C GLN A 368 -15.17 27.45 -13.29
N THR A 369 -15.70 26.70 -14.26
CA THR A 369 -16.90 27.06 -15.00
C THR A 369 -17.95 25.97 -14.81
N THR A 370 -19.21 26.35 -14.63
CA THR A 370 -20.30 25.37 -14.48
C THR A 370 -20.64 24.66 -15.79
N ASN A 371 -20.94 23.37 -15.68
CA ASN A 371 -21.40 22.55 -16.80
C ASN A 371 -22.89 22.80 -17.12
N LYS A 372 -23.48 21.99 -18.01
CA LYS A 372 -24.90 22.09 -18.41
C LYS A 372 -25.90 21.93 -17.26
N LEU A 373 -25.49 21.32 -16.15
CA LEU A 373 -26.30 21.16 -14.93
C LEU A 373 -26.07 22.29 -13.93
N GLY A 374 -25.35 23.36 -14.30
CA GLY A 374 -25.04 24.46 -13.40
C GLY A 374 -24.05 24.07 -12.31
N ARG A 375 -23.24 23.02 -12.48
CA ARG A 375 -22.29 22.53 -11.45
C ARG A 375 -20.85 22.60 -11.90
N THR A 376 -19.93 22.88 -10.98
CA THR A 376 -18.50 22.65 -11.18
C THR A 376 -18.18 21.16 -11.28
N ALA A 377 -16.92 20.81 -11.54
CA ALA A 377 -16.46 19.41 -11.62
C ALA A 377 -16.91 18.57 -10.40
N VAL A 378 -17.32 17.33 -10.68
CA VAL A 378 -17.84 16.35 -9.71
C VAL A 378 -16.95 15.10 -9.71
N LYS A 379 -17.20 14.15 -8.80
CA LYS A 379 -16.42 12.92 -8.70
C LYS A 379 -16.38 12.19 -10.05
N GLY A 380 -15.16 11.87 -10.51
CA GLY A 380 -14.92 11.18 -11.78
C GLY A 380 -14.98 12.06 -13.03
N ALA A 381 -15.18 13.37 -12.92
CA ALA A 381 -15.27 14.28 -14.06
C ALA A 381 -14.54 15.62 -13.83
N GLY A 382 -13.48 15.86 -14.60
CA GLY A 382 -12.69 17.10 -14.52
C GLY A 382 -11.84 17.19 -13.25
N THR A 383 -11.33 18.39 -12.96
CA THR A 383 -10.55 18.66 -11.75
C THR A 383 -11.41 19.42 -10.73
N PRO A 384 -11.92 18.74 -9.68
CA PRO A 384 -12.79 19.37 -8.68
C PRO A 384 -12.07 20.45 -7.87
N ILE A 385 -12.86 21.34 -7.26
CA ILE A 385 -12.38 22.29 -6.26
C ILE A 385 -12.00 21.50 -5.02
N LEU A 386 -10.79 21.69 -4.52
CA LEU A 386 -10.28 21.05 -3.31
C LEU A 386 -9.87 22.12 -2.31
N LEU A 387 -10.45 22.06 -1.11
CA LEU A 387 -10.28 23.06 -0.06
C LEU A 387 -9.71 22.42 1.20
N THR A 388 -8.77 23.09 1.85
CA THR A 388 -8.29 22.73 3.18
C THR A 388 -9.37 22.98 4.24
N GLU A 389 -9.69 21.96 5.04
CA GLU A 389 -10.61 22.11 6.16
C GLU A 389 -9.88 22.65 7.40
N VAL A 390 -8.75 22.01 7.74
CA VAL A 390 -7.97 22.28 8.94
C VAL A 390 -6.52 21.85 8.75
N ILE A 391 -5.60 22.58 9.37
CA ILE A 391 -4.21 22.16 9.59
C ILE A 391 -3.96 22.04 11.08
N GLU A 392 -3.44 20.90 11.52
CA GLU A 392 -2.93 20.69 12.87
C GLU A 392 -1.41 20.53 12.80
N LYS A 393 -0.68 21.50 13.35
CA LYS A 393 0.79 21.54 13.26
C LYS A 393 1.41 21.34 14.64
N ALA A 394 2.39 20.46 14.75
CA ALA A 394 3.13 20.28 15.99
C ALA A 394 3.75 21.60 16.48
N THR A 395 3.90 21.74 17.79
CA THR A 395 4.53 22.90 18.43
C THR A 395 5.72 22.46 19.28
N ASP A 396 6.27 23.38 20.06
CA ASP A 396 7.31 23.10 21.03
C ASP A 396 6.79 22.35 22.27
N VAL A 397 5.46 22.31 22.44
CA VAL A 397 4.79 21.60 23.52
C VAL A 397 4.19 20.32 22.96
N GLU A 398 4.62 19.18 23.50
CA GLU A 398 4.21 17.85 23.04
C GLU A 398 2.68 17.68 23.15
N ASN A 399 2.08 17.13 22.09
CA ASN A 399 0.65 16.86 21.95
C ASN A 399 -0.25 18.10 22.11
N GLN A 400 0.29 19.31 21.90
CA GLN A 400 -0.48 20.55 21.82
C GLN A 400 -0.28 21.20 20.44
N PRO A 401 -0.85 20.63 19.37
CA PRO A 401 -0.71 21.19 18.03
C PRO A 401 -1.40 22.54 17.93
N GLN A 402 -0.85 23.43 17.11
CA GLN A 402 -1.56 24.61 16.65
C GLN A 402 -2.61 24.17 15.62
N VAL A 403 -3.88 24.41 15.94
CA VAL A 403 -5.01 24.06 15.07
C VAL A 403 -5.48 25.31 14.32
N THR A 404 -5.44 25.25 12.99
CA THR A 404 -5.86 26.36 12.10
C THR A 404 -7.01 25.90 11.21
N PRO A 405 -8.27 26.22 11.55
CA PRO A 405 -9.39 26.00 10.66
C PRO A 405 -9.43 27.05 9.54
N TYR A 406 -9.88 26.66 8.36
CA TYR A 406 -9.97 27.55 7.20
C TYR A 406 -11.43 27.87 6.84
N THR A 407 -11.63 29.07 6.30
CA THR A 407 -12.92 29.57 5.81
C THR A 407 -12.75 30.22 4.45
N TYR A 408 -13.81 30.21 3.65
CA TYR A 408 -13.75 30.59 2.25
C TYR A 408 -14.87 31.54 1.83
N VAL A 409 -14.52 32.42 0.89
CA VAL A 409 -15.48 33.15 0.07
C VAL A 409 -15.63 32.44 -1.27
N ILE A 410 -16.87 32.09 -1.64
CA ILE A 410 -17.22 31.51 -2.93
C ILE A 410 -18.02 32.53 -3.71
N GLU A 411 -17.54 32.88 -4.89
CA GLU A 411 -18.12 33.86 -5.80
C GLU A 411 -18.60 33.17 -7.07
N ALA A 412 -19.75 33.59 -7.60
CA ALA A 412 -20.24 33.16 -8.91
C ALA A 412 -20.70 34.37 -9.74
N SER A 413 -20.46 34.31 -11.06
CA SER A 413 -20.92 35.33 -12.00
C SER A 413 -21.28 34.73 -13.36
N ALA A 414 -22.25 35.34 -14.03
CA ALA A 414 -22.65 35.04 -15.40
C ALA A 414 -23.14 36.33 -16.08
N GLY A 415 -23.05 36.41 -17.42
CA GLY A 415 -23.24 37.66 -18.17
C GLY A 415 -24.55 38.39 -17.87
N ASP A 416 -25.67 37.65 -17.88
CA ASP A 416 -27.03 38.20 -17.70
C ASP A 416 -27.44 38.36 -16.22
N PHE A 417 -26.51 38.11 -15.28
CA PHE A 417 -26.80 38.01 -13.86
C PHE A 417 -25.93 38.96 -13.02
N ALA A 418 -26.47 39.42 -11.90
CA ALA A 418 -25.69 40.08 -10.86
C ALA A 418 -24.77 39.06 -10.18
N PRO A 419 -23.47 39.39 -9.94
CA PRO A 419 -22.58 38.47 -9.24
C PRO A 419 -23.06 38.23 -7.81
N VAL A 420 -22.81 37.02 -7.29
CA VAL A 420 -23.14 36.64 -5.91
C VAL A 420 -21.89 36.14 -5.20
N SER A 421 -21.82 36.38 -3.89
CA SER A 421 -20.77 35.86 -3.02
C SER A 421 -21.36 35.23 -1.76
N ARG A 422 -20.69 34.18 -1.27
CA ARG A 422 -20.96 33.53 0.01
C ARG A 422 -19.67 33.46 0.80
N ALA A 423 -19.59 34.23 1.89
CA ALA A 423 -18.47 34.22 2.83
C ALA A 423 -18.65 33.18 3.94
N GLY A 424 -17.58 32.89 4.68
CA GLY A 424 -17.57 32.03 5.86
C GLY A 424 -17.85 30.55 5.57
N PHE A 425 -17.69 30.09 4.32
CA PHE A 425 -17.91 28.68 3.99
C PHE A 425 -16.79 27.80 4.58
N ARG A 426 -17.17 26.68 5.21
CA ARG A 426 -16.25 25.65 5.72
C ARG A 426 -16.63 24.30 5.14
N PRO A 427 -15.70 23.58 4.49
CA PRO A 427 -16.02 22.27 3.92
C PRO A 427 -15.93 21.21 5.04
N LEU A 428 -17.06 20.81 5.60
CA LEU A 428 -17.09 19.83 6.70
C LEU A 428 -17.32 18.41 6.20
N ARG A 429 -17.73 18.25 4.93
CA ARG A 429 -18.04 16.96 4.32
C ARG A 429 -17.41 16.86 2.94
N SER A 430 -16.91 15.68 2.61
CA SER A 430 -16.42 15.35 1.28
C SER A 430 -17.54 15.52 0.25
N TRP A 431 -17.24 16.20 -0.86
CA TRP A 431 -18.17 16.47 -1.95
C TRP A 431 -19.41 17.29 -1.54
N GLU A 432 -19.28 18.16 -0.55
CA GLU A 432 -20.36 19.07 -0.16
C GLU A 432 -20.77 19.99 -1.32
N VAL A 433 -22.08 20.13 -1.53
CA VAL A 433 -22.64 20.98 -2.58
C VAL A 433 -22.97 22.34 -2.01
N VAL A 434 -22.30 23.38 -2.51
CA VAL A 434 -22.57 24.77 -2.20
C VAL A 434 -23.45 25.36 -3.28
N ARG A 435 -24.70 25.67 -2.93
CA ARG A 435 -25.64 26.32 -3.84
C ARG A 435 -25.49 27.85 -3.79
N LEU A 436 -25.38 28.48 -4.96
CA LEU A 436 -25.38 29.92 -5.18
C LEU A 436 -26.52 30.29 -6.13
N VAL A 437 -27.32 31.28 -5.75
CA VAL A 437 -28.47 31.76 -6.54
C VAL A 437 -28.13 33.09 -7.17
N LEU A 438 -28.11 33.14 -8.50
CA LEU A 438 -27.87 34.33 -9.29
C LEU A 438 -29.20 35.04 -9.59
N LYS A 439 -29.20 36.37 -9.44
CA LYS A 439 -30.35 37.22 -9.78
C LYS A 439 -30.15 37.84 -11.15
N LYS A 440 -31.21 37.84 -11.96
CA LYS A 440 -31.16 38.49 -13.28
C LYS A 440 -31.01 40.00 -13.11
N ARG A 441 -30.21 40.65 -13.96
CA ARG A 441 -30.02 42.10 -13.92
C ARG A 441 -31.24 42.87 -14.40
#